data_AF-A0A8H6GGV2-F1
#
_entry.id   AF-A0A8H6GGV2-F1
#
_cell.length_a   1.000
_cell.length_b   1.000
_cell.length_c   1.000
_cell.angle_alpha   90.00
_cell.angle_beta   90.00
_cell.angle_gamma   90.00
#
_symmetry.space_group_name_H-M   'P 1'
#
loop_
_entity.id
_entity.type
_entity.pdbx_description
1 polymer ?
#
loop_
_entity_poly.entity_id
_entity_poly.type
_entity_poly.pdbx_seq_one_letter_code
_entity_poly.pdbx_strand_id
1 'polypeptide(L)'
;MDIDVHCTICGSSDARRCARCHSAAYCSLECQQTDWRTHRLLCAKFSEQAQGSFASRPSPTHYLAIFFPMDKNRPSLVWVNTKKDKYEVKPYFHPVLDQLLHIPGNEYIGRGLRQVQGNLLRGRPSWQDTLNIWFLDPDEQPRNITTNKAIHGTIPTLIGDTWGEFIWKGPVVAVMRKGTGYEPRHSTDITLTAYRDAIDYLGYYRDTIGSMIEPGREDHLSKRVLADRISKVVGVRINCLRDQIDRQEPQMVEVAVPKTHPLFNLEGDDPCDIPSLFGLDLVAKSYSCNQSSDGGNGNDDDDDGLHNPLAQLLLMSTSIKDGKWVYLPDYRRYLCRGSVLFVCRSKRDIKKEDIHTFCNLIEKIGVPFVLKENPSDSGARKRLLSQLEEEGVRCGLSYVPYT
;
A
#
# COMPACT_ATOMS: atom_id res chain seq x y z
N MET A 1 -17.01 7.58 25.39
CA MET A 1 -17.15 6.51 24.40
C MET A 1 -16.14 6.81 23.31
N ASP A 2 -15.13 5.96 23.16
CA ASP A 2 -14.17 6.09 22.08
C ASP A 2 -14.91 6.10 20.75
N ILE A 3 -14.60 7.08 19.90
CA ILE A 3 -15.09 7.15 18.53
C ILE A 3 -14.71 5.83 17.86
N ASP A 4 -15.68 5.13 17.28
CA ASP A 4 -15.50 3.84 16.63
C ASP A 4 -14.38 3.92 15.57
N VAL A 5 -13.21 3.36 15.89
CA VAL A 5 -12.02 3.44 15.05
C VAL A 5 -12.04 2.27 14.09
N HIS A 6 -12.19 2.56 12.81
CA HIS A 6 -12.22 1.54 11.76
C HIS A 6 -10.88 1.42 11.05
N CYS A 7 -10.55 0.20 10.60
CA CYS A 7 -9.37 -0.07 9.80
C CYS A 7 -9.44 0.69 8.46
N THR A 8 -8.37 1.41 8.15
CA THR A 8 -8.19 2.21 6.93
C THR A 8 -8.23 1.37 5.65
N ILE A 9 -7.88 0.08 5.75
CA ILE A 9 -7.79 -0.81 4.59
C ILE A 9 -8.98 -1.75 4.42
N CYS A 10 -9.59 -2.22 5.52
CA CYS A 10 -10.67 -3.21 5.43
C CYS A 10 -11.93 -2.90 6.26
N GLY A 11 -11.96 -1.78 6.97
CA GLY A 11 -13.17 -1.33 7.68
C GLY A 11 -13.50 -2.13 8.95
N SER A 12 -12.64 -3.05 9.39
CA SER A 12 -12.82 -3.75 10.68
C SER A 12 -12.80 -2.75 11.83
N SER A 13 -13.69 -2.92 12.80
CA SER A 13 -13.76 -2.13 14.04
C SER A 13 -12.70 -2.53 15.08
N ASP A 14 -12.03 -3.67 14.91
CA ASP A 14 -10.90 -4.08 15.76
C ASP A 14 -9.60 -3.45 15.24
N ALA A 15 -9.57 -2.12 15.17
CA ALA A 15 -8.45 -1.36 14.62
C ALA A 15 -7.77 -0.51 15.68
N ARG A 16 -6.42 -0.52 15.64
CA ARG A 16 -5.59 0.33 16.49
C ARG A 16 -5.02 1.48 15.68
N ARG A 17 -5.01 2.66 16.28
CA ARG A 17 -4.42 3.85 15.66
C ARG A 17 -2.93 3.64 15.42
N CYS A 18 -2.43 4.18 14.32
CA CYS A 18 -1.01 4.24 14.05
C CYS A 18 -0.28 4.94 15.20
N ALA A 19 0.71 4.27 15.79
CA ALA A 19 1.46 4.74 16.95
C ALA A 19 2.21 6.07 16.73
N ARG A 20 2.42 6.49 15.48
CA ARG A 20 3.09 7.74 15.13
C ARG A 20 2.12 8.89 14.93
N CYS A 21 1.20 8.77 13.98
CA CYS A 21 0.33 9.87 13.57
C CYS A 21 -1.01 9.94 14.31
N HIS A 22 -1.44 8.84 14.94
CA HIS A 22 -2.76 8.67 15.55
C HIS A 22 -3.98 9.01 14.66
N SER A 23 -3.78 9.14 13.34
CA SER A 23 -4.77 9.64 12.37
C SER A 23 -5.38 8.55 11.49
N ALA A 24 -4.58 7.55 11.13
CA ALA A 24 -5.06 6.31 10.50
C ALA A 24 -5.05 5.16 11.50
N ALA A 25 -5.85 4.13 11.25
CA ALA A 25 -5.90 2.92 12.07
C ALA A 25 -5.90 1.64 11.25
N TYR A 26 -5.41 0.55 11.83
CA TYR A 26 -5.27 -0.75 11.17
C TYR A 26 -5.60 -1.88 12.14
N CYS A 27 -6.26 -2.94 11.64
CA CYS A 27 -6.57 -4.14 12.43
C CYS A 27 -5.45 -5.18 12.42
N SER A 28 -4.47 -5.06 11.53
CA SER A 28 -3.34 -5.98 11.44
C SER A 28 -2.13 -5.30 10.79
N LEU A 29 -0.96 -5.94 10.93
CA LEU A 29 0.27 -5.52 10.27
C LEU A 29 0.12 -5.54 8.75
N GLU A 30 -0.59 -6.53 8.18
CA GLU A 30 -0.84 -6.66 6.74
C GLU A 30 -1.67 -5.49 6.22
N CYS A 31 -2.66 -5.03 6.99
CA CYS A 31 -3.42 -3.84 6.64
C CYS A 31 -2.57 -2.57 6.73
N GLN A 32 -1.70 -2.44 7.73
CA GLN A 32 -0.75 -1.33 7.81
C GLN A 32 0.24 -1.34 6.65
N GLN A 33 0.80 -2.50 6.30
CA GLN A 33 1.76 -2.68 5.21
C GLN A 33 1.13 -2.50 3.83
N THR A 34 -0.17 -2.81 3.68
CA THR A 34 -0.96 -2.46 2.49
C THR A 34 -1.00 -0.96 2.26
N ASP A 35 -1.19 -0.15 3.31
CA ASP A 35 -1.25 1.30 3.19
C ASP A 35 0.11 1.99 3.22
N TRP A 36 1.16 1.29 3.69
CA TRP A 36 2.40 1.90 4.15
C TRP A 36 3.04 2.87 3.16
N ARG A 37 3.08 2.48 1.89
CA ARG A 37 3.69 3.30 0.84
C ARG A 37 3.03 4.66 0.69
N THR A 38 1.70 4.70 0.77
CA THR A 38 0.90 5.92 0.69
C THR A 38 0.97 6.65 2.02
N HIS A 39 0.67 5.95 3.11
CA HIS A 39 0.63 6.46 4.47
C HIS A 39 1.93 7.17 4.89
N ARG A 40 3.09 6.56 4.64
CA ARG A 40 4.40 7.07 5.09
C ARG A 40 4.74 8.45 4.55
N LEU A 41 4.15 8.85 3.41
CA LEU A 41 4.40 10.17 2.81
C LEU A 41 3.93 11.32 3.71
N LEU A 42 2.88 11.09 4.51
CA LEU A 42 2.27 12.11 5.37
C LEU A 42 2.27 11.73 6.85
N CYS A 43 2.52 10.47 7.22
CA CYS A 43 2.49 9.98 8.61
C CYS A 43 3.33 10.83 9.58
N ALA A 44 4.60 11.07 9.23
CA ALA A 44 5.52 11.87 10.03
C ALA A 44 5.01 13.31 10.23
N LYS A 45 4.72 13.97 9.11
CA LYS A 45 4.24 15.36 9.09
C LYS A 45 2.91 15.52 9.83
N PHE A 46 2.02 14.52 9.75
CA PHE A 46 0.76 14.57 10.47
C PHE A 46 0.99 14.52 11.98
N SER A 47 1.92 13.65 12.44
CA SER A 47 2.32 13.59 13.84
C SER A 47 2.87 14.94 14.32
N GLU A 48 3.79 15.54 13.57
CA GLU A 48 4.36 16.86 13.89
C GLU A 48 3.29 17.96 14.00
N GLN A 49 2.31 17.97 13.09
CA GLN A 49 1.20 18.93 13.15
C GLN A 49 0.20 18.62 14.29
N ALA A 50 0.09 17.36 14.72
CA ALA A 50 -0.82 16.92 15.78
C ALA A 50 -0.22 17.05 17.20
N GLN A 51 1.10 17.01 17.36
CA GLN A 51 1.84 16.95 18.64
C GLN A 51 1.74 18.19 19.55
N GLY A 52 0.70 19.02 19.40
CA GLY A 52 0.41 20.13 20.30
C GLY A 52 -1.05 20.56 20.29
N SER A 53 -2.00 19.64 20.10
CA SER A 53 -3.42 19.98 19.89
C SER A 53 -3.64 20.94 18.71
N PHE A 54 -2.83 20.78 17.65
CA PHE A 54 -2.72 21.74 16.56
C PHE A 54 -2.28 23.14 16.99
N ALA A 55 -1.29 23.25 17.89
CA ALA A 55 -0.68 24.53 18.26
C ALA A 55 -0.14 25.32 17.05
N SER A 56 0.20 24.65 15.95
CA SER A 56 0.59 25.27 14.69
C SER A 56 -0.58 25.81 13.86
N ARG A 57 -1.84 25.61 14.29
CA ARG A 57 -3.03 26.08 13.57
C ARG A 57 -3.04 27.60 13.55
N PRO A 58 -3.04 28.24 12.37
CA PRO A 58 -2.95 29.70 12.28
C PRO A 58 -4.15 30.43 12.90
N SER A 59 -5.36 29.87 12.80
CA SER A 59 -6.57 30.41 13.45
C SER A 59 -7.66 29.32 13.58
N PRO A 60 -8.72 29.55 14.38
CA PRO A 60 -9.86 28.62 14.49
C PRO A 60 -10.60 28.33 13.18
N THR A 61 -10.41 29.15 12.14
CA THR A 61 -11.03 28.98 10.82
C THR A 61 -10.12 28.24 9.83
N HIS A 62 -8.89 27.90 10.22
CA HIS A 62 -8.00 27.06 9.41
C HIS A 62 -8.20 25.59 9.75
N TYR A 63 -8.23 24.74 8.73
CA TYR A 63 -8.36 23.30 8.87
C TYR A 63 -7.28 22.60 8.04
N LEU A 64 -6.82 21.44 8.51
CA LEU A 64 -5.87 20.65 7.74
C LEU A 64 -6.52 20.14 6.45
N ALA A 65 -5.76 20.26 5.37
CA ALA A 65 -6.07 19.75 4.05
C ALA A 65 -4.85 19.01 3.47
N ILE A 66 -5.09 18.22 2.43
CA ILE A 66 -4.03 17.55 1.67
C ILE A 66 -3.96 18.19 0.30
N PHE A 67 -2.78 18.68 -0.03
CA PHE A 67 -2.48 19.29 -1.31
C PHE A 67 -1.63 18.36 -2.16
N PHE A 68 -2.05 18.17 -3.41
CA PHE A 68 -1.31 17.50 -4.48
C PHE A 68 -0.79 18.57 -5.45
N PRO A 69 0.39 19.14 -5.18
CA PRO A 69 1.00 20.11 -6.08
C PRO A 69 1.30 19.49 -7.45
N MET A 70 0.99 20.22 -8.53
CA MET A 70 1.26 19.72 -9.87
C MET A 70 2.76 19.64 -10.22
N ASP A 71 3.59 20.45 -9.55
CA ASP A 71 5.00 20.67 -9.85
C ASP A 71 5.96 19.86 -8.95
N LYS A 72 5.45 19.21 -7.89
CA LYS A 72 6.26 18.42 -6.95
C LYS A 72 5.84 16.95 -6.95
N ASN A 73 6.76 16.05 -6.62
CA ASN A 73 6.53 14.60 -6.69
C ASN A 73 5.85 14.01 -5.44
N ARG A 74 5.36 14.83 -4.50
CA ARG A 74 4.79 14.35 -3.23
C ARG A 74 3.64 15.25 -2.76
N PRO A 75 2.62 14.67 -2.11
CA PRO A 75 1.58 15.44 -1.44
C PRO A 75 2.12 16.14 -0.19
N SER A 76 1.38 17.14 0.28
CA SER A 76 1.71 17.90 1.49
C SER A 76 0.46 18.21 2.34
N LEU A 77 0.66 18.25 3.65
CA LEU A 77 -0.32 18.81 4.57
C LEU A 77 -0.23 20.33 4.53
N VAL A 78 -1.38 21.00 4.44
CA VAL A 78 -1.49 22.46 4.41
C VAL A 78 -2.66 22.93 5.27
N TRP A 79 -2.55 24.13 5.83
CA TRP A 79 -3.64 24.80 6.54
C TRP A 79 -4.47 25.60 5.54
N VAL A 80 -5.76 25.28 5.43
CA VAL A 80 -6.70 25.99 4.57
C VAL A 80 -7.66 26.80 5.42
N ASN A 81 -7.66 28.12 5.22
CA ASN A 81 -8.62 29.00 5.86
C ASN A 81 -10.03 28.73 5.31
N THR A 82 -11.04 29.03 6.11
CA THR A 82 -12.43 28.98 5.71
C THR A 82 -13.10 30.33 5.95
N LYS A 83 -13.92 30.77 5.00
CA LYS A 83 -14.65 32.03 5.09
C LYS A 83 -16.14 31.77 5.10
N LYS A 84 -16.85 32.49 5.97
CA LYS A 84 -18.31 32.50 5.95
C LYS A 84 -18.80 33.16 4.67
N ASP A 85 -19.71 32.49 3.96
CA ASP A 85 -20.42 33.08 2.84
C ASP A 85 -21.33 34.21 3.35
N LYS A 86 -21.24 35.37 2.69
CA LYS A 86 -21.97 36.58 3.09
C LYS A 86 -23.42 36.63 2.56
N TYR A 87 -23.75 35.77 1.60
CA TYR A 87 -25.07 35.69 0.96
C TYR A 87 -25.91 34.54 1.52
N GLU A 88 -25.28 33.56 2.18
CA GLU A 88 -25.98 32.44 2.81
C GLU A 88 -26.65 32.80 4.14
N VAL A 89 -27.94 32.49 4.25
CA VAL A 89 -28.76 32.71 5.46
C VAL A 89 -28.21 31.91 6.65
N LYS A 90 -27.70 30.69 6.42
CA LYS A 90 -27.03 29.88 7.44
C LYS A 90 -25.52 29.93 7.20
N PRO A 91 -24.67 29.91 8.24
CA PRO A 91 -23.22 29.93 8.07
C PRO A 91 -22.75 28.81 7.15
N TYR A 92 -22.31 29.16 5.95
CA TYR A 92 -21.66 28.27 5.02
C TYR A 92 -20.19 28.65 4.95
N PHE A 93 -19.29 27.74 5.29
CA PHE A 93 -17.86 28.03 5.32
C PHE A 93 -17.21 27.47 4.06
N HIS A 94 -16.76 28.32 3.14
CA HIS A 94 -16.01 27.87 1.96
C HIS A 94 -14.52 27.76 2.27
N PRO A 95 -13.86 26.66 1.86
CA PRO A 95 -12.40 26.60 1.90
C PRO A 95 -11.81 27.62 0.91
N VAL A 96 -10.85 28.40 1.37
CA VAL A 96 -10.14 29.40 0.54
C VAL A 96 -9.02 28.67 -0.21
N LEU A 97 -9.28 28.34 -1.47
CA LEU A 97 -8.40 27.50 -2.29
C LEU A 97 -7.63 28.27 -3.38
N ASP A 98 -7.80 29.60 -3.45
CA ASP A 98 -7.29 30.42 -4.56
C ASP A 98 -5.79 30.36 -4.74
N GLN A 99 -5.03 30.19 -3.66
CA GLN A 99 -3.58 30.05 -3.75
C GLN A 99 -3.13 28.64 -4.13
N LEU A 100 -3.93 27.61 -3.81
CA LEU A 100 -3.59 26.20 -4.05
C LEU A 100 -4.05 25.73 -5.44
N LEU A 101 -5.21 26.20 -5.89
CA LEU A 101 -5.81 25.92 -7.19
C LEU A 101 -5.58 27.08 -8.15
N HIS A 102 -4.32 27.43 -8.35
CA HIS A 102 -3.88 28.49 -9.25
C HIS A 102 -2.67 28.03 -10.07
N ILE A 103 -2.58 28.53 -11.31
CA ILE A 103 -1.43 28.34 -12.19
C ILE A 103 -0.94 29.73 -12.62
N PRO A 104 0.33 30.08 -12.32
CA PRO A 104 0.88 31.39 -12.69
C PRO A 104 0.68 31.74 -14.17
N GLY A 105 0.28 32.98 -14.43
CA GLY A 105 0.01 33.48 -15.78
C GLY A 105 -1.41 33.24 -16.29
N ASN A 106 -2.32 32.80 -15.41
CA ASN A 106 -3.76 32.70 -15.69
C ASN A 106 -4.55 33.57 -14.70
N GLU A 107 -5.71 34.04 -15.15
CA GLU A 107 -6.72 34.63 -14.26
C GLU A 107 -7.40 33.53 -13.41
N TYR A 108 -8.58 33.81 -12.86
CA TYR A 108 -9.37 32.79 -12.19
C TYR A 108 -9.69 31.65 -13.16
N ILE A 109 -9.42 30.42 -12.72
CA ILE A 109 -9.76 29.19 -13.45
C ILE A 109 -10.92 28.56 -12.70
N GLY A 110 -11.93 28.10 -13.45
CA GLY A 110 -13.04 27.31 -12.91
C GLY A 110 -12.56 26.13 -12.06
N ARG A 111 -13.43 25.61 -11.19
CA ARG A 111 -13.10 24.51 -10.29
C ARG A 111 -14.14 23.40 -10.35
N GLY A 112 -13.65 22.18 -10.44
CA GLY A 112 -14.42 20.98 -10.21
C GLY A 112 -14.41 20.57 -8.73
N LEU A 113 -15.51 19.97 -8.29
CA LEU A 113 -15.65 19.34 -6.98
C LEU A 113 -16.16 17.91 -7.14
N ARG A 114 -15.60 17.00 -6.34
CA ARG A 114 -16.12 15.66 -6.12
C ARG A 114 -16.26 15.40 -4.62
N GLN A 115 -17.37 14.79 -4.24
CA GLN A 115 -17.68 14.40 -2.87
C GLN A 115 -17.52 12.88 -2.73
N VAL A 116 -16.97 12.46 -1.60
CA VAL A 116 -16.80 11.05 -1.25
C VAL A 116 -17.30 10.87 0.17
N GLN A 117 -18.35 10.06 0.34
CA GLN A 117 -19.02 9.87 1.64
C GLN A 117 -18.80 8.46 2.23
N GLY A 118 -17.90 7.69 1.63
CA GLY A 118 -17.56 6.34 2.04
C GLY A 118 -16.54 5.75 1.07
N ASN A 119 -15.96 4.60 1.44
CA ASN A 119 -15.07 3.81 0.61
C ASN A 119 -15.39 2.32 0.74
N LEU A 120 -16.29 1.84 -0.13
CA LEU A 120 -16.74 0.44 -0.14
C LEU A 120 -15.59 -0.53 -0.44
N LEU A 121 -14.62 -0.14 -1.27
CA LEU A 121 -13.42 -0.93 -1.55
C LEU A 121 -12.66 -1.27 -0.27
N ARG A 122 -12.74 -0.40 0.74
CA ARG A 122 -12.06 -0.55 2.02
C ARG A 122 -12.99 -0.96 3.15
N GLY A 123 -14.18 -1.49 2.84
CA GLY A 123 -15.15 -1.96 3.82
C GLY A 123 -15.82 -0.87 4.65
N ARG A 124 -15.77 0.39 4.19
CA ARG A 124 -16.40 1.54 4.87
C ARG A 124 -17.48 2.15 3.98
N PRO A 125 -18.69 1.59 3.90
CA PRO A 125 -19.71 2.04 2.95
C PRO A 125 -20.23 3.47 3.21
N SER A 126 -20.04 3.98 4.43
CA SER A 126 -20.42 5.34 4.80
C SER A 126 -19.46 5.92 5.84
N TRP A 127 -19.47 7.24 5.96
CA TRP A 127 -18.78 8.01 6.99
C TRP A 127 -19.73 8.96 7.71
N GLN A 128 -19.23 9.58 8.79
CA GLN A 128 -19.90 10.69 9.44
C GLN A 128 -19.62 12.04 8.75
N ASP A 129 -18.52 12.13 8.01
CA ASP A 129 -18.01 13.35 7.37
C ASP A 129 -17.79 13.12 5.87
N THR A 130 -17.81 14.19 5.08
CA THR A 130 -17.67 14.14 3.62
C THR A 130 -16.29 14.63 3.20
N LEU A 131 -15.58 13.80 2.43
CA LEU A 131 -14.34 14.19 1.77
C LEU A 131 -14.67 14.95 0.47
N ASN A 132 -14.16 16.18 0.37
CA ASN A 132 -14.26 17.00 -0.84
C ASN A 132 -12.91 17.02 -1.55
N ILE A 133 -12.89 16.63 -2.82
CA ILE A 133 -11.72 16.69 -3.69
C ILE A 133 -11.95 17.78 -4.74
N TRP A 134 -11.14 18.83 -4.66
CA TRP A 134 -11.18 19.99 -5.54
C TRP A 134 -10.04 19.94 -6.55
N PHE A 135 -10.35 20.31 -7.79
CA PHE A 135 -9.41 20.38 -8.90
C PHE A 135 -9.82 21.53 -9.83
N LEU A 136 -8.95 21.89 -10.76
CA LEU A 136 -9.31 22.84 -11.81
C LEU A 136 -10.38 22.23 -12.72
N ASP A 137 -11.30 23.06 -13.22
CA ASP A 137 -12.35 22.62 -14.13
C ASP A 137 -11.73 21.87 -15.33
N PRO A 138 -12.12 20.62 -15.58
CA PRO A 138 -11.55 19.83 -16.68
C PRO A 138 -11.90 20.40 -18.06
N ASP A 139 -12.97 21.20 -18.18
CA ASP A 139 -13.39 21.83 -19.43
C ASP A 139 -12.57 23.09 -19.76
N GLU A 140 -11.84 23.62 -18.78
CA GLU A 140 -10.93 24.76 -18.94
C GLU A 140 -9.53 24.31 -19.35
N GLN A 141 -8.89 25.05 -20.27
CA GLN A 141 -7.51 24.78 -20.71
C GLN A 141 -6.55 25.92 -20.34
N PRO A 142 -6.20 26.06 -19.05
CA PRO A 142 -5.31 27.12 -18.61
C PRO A 142 -3.88 26.94 -19.16
N ARG A 143 -3.19 28.07 -19.36
CA ARG A 143 -1.79 28.09 -19.79
C ARG A 143 -0.93 27.37 -18.75
N ASN A 144 0.06 26.61 -19.22
CA ASN A 144 1.05 25.91 -18.39
C ASN A 144 0.50 24.79 -17.49
N ILE A 145 -0.73 24.30 -17.72
CA ILE A 145 -1.21 23.11 -17.02
C ILE A 145 -0.45 21.86 -17.46
N THR A 146 0.07 21.10 -16.49
CA THR A 146 0.79 19.85 -16.72
C THR A 146 0.18 18.73 -15.92
N THR A 147 0.57 17.49 -16.23
CA THR A 147 0.27 16.32 -15.39
C THR A 147 0.69 16.57 -13.96
N ASN A 148 -0.16 16.19 -13.01
CA ASN A 148 0.11 16.35 -11.59
C ASN A 148 1.22 15.39 -11.15
N LYS A 149 2.42 15.94 -10.88
CA LYS A 149 3.57 15.15 -10.45
C LYS A 149 3.41 14.51 -9.07
N ALA A 150 2.59 15.07 -8.18
CA ALA A 150 2.38 14.47 -6.87
C ALA A 150 1.59 13.16 -6.96
N ILE A 151 0.78 13.01 -8.01
CA ILE A 151 -0.01 11.81 -8.29
C ILE A 151 0.77 10.85 -9.21
N HIS A 152 1.37 11.38 -10.29
CA HIS A 152 1.92 10.57 -11.40
C HIS A 152 3.45 10.63 -11.55
N GLY A 153 4.14 11.48 -10.80
CA GLY A 153 5.55 11.83 -11.06
C GLY A 153 6.59 10.85 -10.49
N THR A 154 6.17 9.77 -9.83
CA THR A 154 7.06 8.74 -9.28
C THR A 154 6.86 7.41 -10.00
N ILE A 155 7.88 6.56 -10.00
CA ILE A 155 7.76 5.17 -10.42
C ILE A 155 8.03 4.27 -9.21
N PRO A 156 7.08 3.40 -8.84
CA PRO A 156 5.66 3.44 -9.23
C PRO A 156 4.91 4.72 -8.75
N THR A 157 3.79 5.08 -9.41
CA THR A 157 3.02 6.33 -9.15
C THR A 157 2.23 6.26 -7.83
N LEU A 158 1.74 7.39 -7.30
CA LEU A 158 0.99 7.38 -6.03
C LEU A 158 -0.29 6.53 -6.09
N ILE A 159 -0.87 6.41 -7.29
CA ILE A 159 -2.05 5.60 -7.60
C ILE A 159 -1.69 4.33 -8.38
N GLY A 160 -0.43 3.90 -8.37
CA GLY A 160 0.05 2.81 -9.23
C GLY A 160 -0.51 1.43 -8.92
N ASP A 161 -1.19 1.25 -7.78
CA ASP A 161 -1.89 0.02 -7.37
C ASP A 161 -3.37 -0.01 -7.81
N THR A 162 -3.80 1.03 -8.51
CA THR A 162 -5.19 1.26 -8.96
C THR A 162 -5.30 1.11 -10.49
N TRP A 163 -6.41 1.58 -11.09
CA TRP A 163 -6.54 1.59 -12.56
C TRP A 163 -5.56 2.57 -13.21
N GLY A 164 -5.38 3.76 -12.65
CA GLY A 164 -4.45 4.75 -13.18
C GLY A 164 -4.78 5.25 -14.60
N GLU A 165 -5.99 4.99 -15.09
CA GLU A 165 -6.42 5.31 -16.46
C GLU A 165 -6.54 6.83 -16.68
N PHE A 166 -6.95 7.57 -15.64
CA PHE A 166 -7.14 9.01 -15.74
C PHE A 166 -5.89 9.80 -15.34
N ILE A 167 -5.40 10.61 -16.27
CA ILE A 167 -4.24 11.47 -16.05
C ILE A 167 -4.71 12.81 -15.46
N TRP A 168 -4.77 12.88 -14.13
CA TRP A 168 -4.96 14.12 -13.40
C TRP A 168 -3.93 15.20 -13.77
N LYS A 169 -4.41 16.32 -14.28
CA LYS A 169 -3.63 17.52 -14.60
C LYS A 169 -3.93 18.65 -13.61
N GLY A 170 -2.97 19.55 -13.42
CA GLY A 170 -3.11 20.68 -12.51
C GLY A 170 -3.11 20.29 -11.02
N PRO A 171 -3.18 21.28 -10.11
CA PRO A 171 -3.21 21.05 -8.68
C PRO A 171 -4.53 20.40 -8.24
N VAL A 172 -4.46 19.56 -7.19
CA VAL A 172 -5.64 18.95 -6.55
C VAL A 172 -5.57 19.18 -5.05
N VAL A 173 -6.69 19.48 -4.40
CA VAL A 173 -6.79 19.69 -2.95
C VAL A 173 -7.91 18.83 -2.36
N ALA A 174 -7.60 18.03 -1.34
CA ALA A 174 -8.55 17.28 -0.56
C ALA A 174 -8.81 17.98 0.79
N VAL A 175 -10.09 18.23 1.12
CA VAL A 175 -10.54 18.85 2.37
C VAL A 175 -11.66 18.02 2.99
N MET A 176 -11.82 18.07 4.32
CA MET A 176 -12.90 17.38 5.01
C MET A 176 -14.02 18.32 5.43
N ARG A 177 -15.26 17.86 5.28
CA ARG A 177 -16.49 18.59 5.64
C ARG A 177 -17.26 17.79 6.68
N LYS A 178 -17.77 18.48 7.70
CA LYS A 178 -18.52 17.84 8.79
C LYS A 178 -19.93 17.46 8.32
N GLY A 179 -20.28 16.18 8.47
CA GLY A 179 -21.59 15.64 8.07
C GLY A 179 -21.64 15.07 6.65
N THR A 180 -22.73 14.36 6.35
CA THR A 180 -23.04 13.70 5.07
C THR A 180 -24.25 14.30 4.34
N GLY A 181 -24.73 15.48 4.76
CA GLY A 181 -25.79 16.18 4.04
C GLY A 181 -25.38 16.53 2.61
N TYR A 182 -26.37 16.80 1.75
CA TYR A 182 -26.19 17.19 0.35
C TYR A 182 -25.08 18.25 0.16
N GLU A 183 -25.05 19.25 1.04
CA GLU A 183 -23.96 20.22 1.14
C GLU A 183 -23.54 20.40 2.61
N PRO A 184 -22.50 19.68 3.06
CA PRO A 184 -22.02 19.84 4.42
C PRO A 184 -21.30 21.19 4.53
N ARG A 185 -21.75 22.03 5.48
CA ARG A 185 -21.45 23.47 5.54
C ARG A 185 -20.23 23.85 6.38
N HIS A 186 -19.78 22.94 7.24
CA HIS A 186 -18.68 23.17 8.17
C HIS A 186 -17.46 22.36 7.75
N SER A 187 -16.27 22.92 7.95
CA SER A 187 -15.02 22.19 7.74
C SER A 187 -14.58 21.48 9.01
N THR A 188 -13.80 20.43 8.82
CA THR A 188 -13.06 19.74 9.89
C THR A 188 -11.69 19.35 9.34
N ASP A 189 -10.77 18.95 10.21
CA ASP A 189 -9.44 18.54 9.77
C ASP A 189 -9.51 17.23 9.00
N ILE A 190 -8.80 17.16 7.87
CA ILE A 190 -8.65 15.91 7.13
C ILE A 190 -7.84 14.88 7.92
N THR A 191 -8.21 13.61 7.79
CA THR A 191 -7.50 12.49 8.42
C THR A 191 -6.63 11.74 7.40
N LEU A 192 -5.69 10.93 7.88
CA LEU A 192 -4.94 10.04 7.00
C LEU A 192 -5.76 8.85 6.50
N THR A 193 -6.92 8.56 7.10
CA THR A 193 -7.90 7.66 6.50
C THR A 193 -8.50 8.29 5.25
N ALA A 194 -8.96 9.55 5.35
CA ALA A 194 -9.50 10.33 4.24
C ALA A 194 -8.48 10.53 3.10
N TYR A 195 -7.20 10.65 3.46
CA TYR A 195 -6.12 10.65 2.48
C TYR A 195 -6.13 9.38 1.63
N ARG A 196 -6.26 8.20 2.24
CA ARG A 196 -6.34 6.93 1.51
C ARG A 196 -7.56 6.90 0.59
N ASP A 197 -8.70 7.42 1.02
CA ASP A 197 -9.90 7.49 0.17
C ASP A 197 -9.74 8.48 -0.98
N ALA A 198 -9.03 9.59 -0.77
CA ALA A 198 -8.66 10.49 -1.86
C ALA A 198 -7.78 9.77 -2.90
N ILE A 199 -6.79 8.98 -2.47
CA ILE A 199 -5.94 8.21 -3.37
C ILE A 199 -6.74 7.15 -4.11
N ASP A 200 -7.61 6.40 -3.42
CA ASP A 200 -8.48 5.43 -4.08
C ASP A 200 -9.43 6.13 -5.07
N TYR A 201 -9.99 7.28 -4.69
CA TYR A 201 -10.88 8.04 -5.57
C TYR A 201 -10.16 8.40 -6.87
N LEU A 202 -9.01 9.06 -6.76
CA LEU A 202 -8.20 9.53 -7.88
C LEU A 202 -7.71 8.36 -8.74
N GLY A 203 -7.35 7.24 -8.12
CA GLY A 203 -6.78 6.08 -8.79
C GLY A 203 -7.78 5.21 -9.55
N TYR A 204 -9.00 5.08 -9.04
CA TYR A 204 -10.09 4.36 -9.71
C TYR A 204 -11.03 5.28 -10.47
N TYR A 205 -10.62 6.52 -10.74
CA TYR A 205 -11.39 7.45 -11.55
C TYR A 205 -11.30 7.08 -13.03
N ARG A 206 -12.46 7.04 -13.70
CA ARG A 206 -12.56 6.98 -15.16
C ARG A 206 -13.38 8.15 -15.64
N ASP A 207 -12.95 8.72 -16.76
CA ASP A 207 -13.72 9.74 -17.44
C ASP A 207 -15.11 9.19 -17.80
N THR A 208 -16.14 10.03 -17.79
CA THR A 208 -17.58 9.71 -17.98
C THR A 208 -18.30 8.88 -16.90
N ILE A 209 -17.59 8.02 -16.17
CA ILE A 209 -18.20 7.13 -15.14
C ILE A 209 -18.00 7.69 -13.72
N GLY A 210 -16.87 8.36 -13.48
CA GLY A 210 -16.44 8.74 -12.15
C GLY A 210 -15.56 7.69 -11.49
N SER A 211 -15.37 7.80 -10.17
CA SER A 211 -14.58 6.80 -9.43
C SER A 211 -15.42 5.57 -9.10
N MET A 212 -14.79 4.39 -9.10
CA MET A 212 -15.40 3.13 -8.61
C MET A 212 -15.97 3.27 -7.19
N ILE A 213 -15.44 4.20 -6.40
CA ILE A 213 -15.97 4.50 -5.07
C ILE A 213 -17.29 5.27 -5.18
N GLU A 214 -17.26 6.39 -5.92
CA GLU A 214 -18.40 7.29 -6.12
C GLU A 214 -18.13 8.22 -7.33
N PRO A 215 -19.12 8.55 -8.19
CA PRO A 215 -20.44 7.91 -8.35
C PRO A 215 -20.41 6.59 -9.15
N GLY A 216 -19.25 6.21 -9.71
CA GLY A 216 -19.09 5.10 -10.64
C GLY A 216 -19.28 3.69 -10.06
N ARG A 217 -19.75 3.57 -8.82
CA ARG A 217 -19.91 2.29 -8.10
C ARG A 217 -20.87 1.31 -8.79
N GLU A 218 -21.88 1.83 -9.48
CA GLU A 218 -22.92 1.01 -10.10
C GLU A 218 -22.53 0.44 -11.45
N ASP A 219 -21.42 0.94 -12.03
CA ASP A 219 -20.87 0.46 -13.28
C ASP A 219 -20.49 -1.03 -13.20
N HIS A 220 -20.65 -1.74 -14.32
CA HIS A 220 -20.46 -3.18 -14.37
C HIS A 220 -18.99 -3.57 -14.08
N LEU A 221 -18.02 -2.79 -14.57
CA LEU A 221 -16.61 -3.04 -14.27
C LEU A 221 -16.31 -2.78 -12.79
N SER A 222 -16.83 -1.68 -12.25
CA SER A 222 -16.71 -1.34 -10.82
C SER A 222 -17.20 -2.48 -9.92
N LYS A 223 -18.39 -3.02 -10.17
CA LYS A 223 -18.97 -4.15 -9.41
C LYS A 223 -18.07 -5.39 -9.44
N ARG A 224 -17.57 -5.74 -10.62
CA ARG A 224 -16.66 -6.89 -10.79
C ARG A 224 -15.36 -6.70 -10.02
N VAL A 225 -14.75 -5.51 -10.10
CA VAL A 225 -13.48 -5.20 -9.43
C VAL A 225 -13.66 -5.14 -7.92
N LEU A 226 -14.75 -4.55 -7.42
CA LEU A 226 -15.08 -4.53 -5.99
C LEU A 226 -15.25 -5.96 -5.45
N ALA A 227 -15.97 -6.82 -6.17
CA ALA A 227 -16.16 -8.22 -5.77
C ALA A 227 -14.83 -8.99 -5.66
N ASP A 228 -13.89 -8.77 -6.59
CA ASP A 228 -12.55 -9.37 -6.48
C ASP A 228 -11.74 -8.78 -5.32
N ARG A 229 -11.70 -7.45 -5.20
CA ARG A 229 -10.72 -6.74 -4.35
C ARG A 229 -11.11 -6.60 -2.86
N ILE A 230 -12.38 -6.69 -2.49
CA ILE A 230 -12.84 -6.53 -1.09
C ILE A 230 -12.39 -7.69 -0.19
N SER A 231 -12.21 -8.88 -0.78
CA SER A 231 -11.84 -10.10 -0.05
C SER A 231 -10.37 -10.14 0.42
N LYS A 232 -10.09 -11.00 1.40
CA LYS A 232 -8.75 -11.36 1.88
C LYS A 232 -8.39 -12.77 1.43
N VAL A 233 -7.10 -13.06 1.39
CA VAL A 233 -6.55 -14.41 1.17
C VAL A 233 -5.61 -14.76 2.31
N VAL A 234 -5.35 -16.05 2.51
CA VAL A 234 -4.39 -16.51 3.50
C VAL A 234 -2.98 -16.46 2.90
N GLY A 235 -2.10 -15.68 3.54
CA GLY A 235 -0.67 -15.72 3.31
C GLY A 235 0.06 -16.26 4.54
N VAL A 236 1.37 -16.47 4.43
CA VAL A 236 2.21 -16.91 5.55
C VAL A 236 3.27 -15.86 5.82
N ARG A 237 3.32 -15.35 7.04
CA ARG A 237 4.40 -14.48 7.50
C ARG A 237 5.42 -15.31 8.27
N ILE A 238 6.67 -15.23 7.85
CA ILE A 238 7.82 -15.80 8.56
C ILE A 238 8.47 -14.70 9.38
N ASN A 239 8.40 -14.79 10.70
CA ASN A 239 8.92 -13.81 11.63
C ASN A 239 10.43 -13.97 11.85
N CYS A 240 11.18 -12.87 11.76
CA CYS A 240 12.56 -12.87 12.25
C CYS A 240 12.58 -13.01 13.78
N LEU A 241 13.72 -13.39 14.35
CA LEU A 241 13.84 -13.67 15.79
C LEU A 241 13.41 -12.47 16.63
N ARG A 242 13.82 -11.25 16.24
CA ARG A 242 13.44 -10.02 16.93
C ARG A 242 11.91 -9.84 17.01
N ASP A 243 11.23 -9.97 15.88
CA ASP A 243 9.77 -9.80 15.83
C ASP A 243 9.02 -10.92 16.58
N GLN A 244 9.57 -12.13 16.64
CA GLN A 244 9.01 -13.21 17.46
C GLN A 244 9.03 -12.83 18.95
N ILE A 245 10.14 -12.26 19.42
CA ILE A 245 10.30 -11.81 20.82
C ILE A 245 9.40 -10.60 21.09
N ASP A 246 9.48 -9.57 20.25
CA ASP A 246 8.77 -8.30 20.44
C ASP A 246 7.25 -8.47 20.40
N ARG A 247 6.75 -9.34 19.51
CA ARG A 247 5.30 -9.56 19.31
C ARG A 247 4.76 -10.79 20.05
N GLN A 248 5.63 -11.60 20.64
CA GLN A 248 5.28 -12.91 21.23
C GLN A 248 4.53 -13.80 20.24
N GLU A 249 5.00 -13.83 18.99
CA GLU A 249 4.40 -14.60 17.90
C GLU A 249 5.33 -15.75 17.48
N PRO A 250 4.78 -16.87 16.98
CA PRO A 250 5.59 -17.96 16.46
C PRO A 250 6.36 -17.55 15.19
N GLN A 251 7.35 -18.35 14.81
CA GLN A 251 8.17 -18.13 13.62
C GLN A 251 7.34 -18.10 12.32
N MET A 252 6.29 -18.91 12.19
CA MET A 252 5.39 -18.87 11.04
C MET A 252 3.95 -18.63 11.49
N VAL A 253 3.30 -17.66 10.85
CA VAL A 253 1.92 -17.28 11.15
C VAL A 253 1.11 -17.22 9.85
N GLU A 254 -0.04 -17.90 9.80
CA GLU A 254 -1.03 -17.68 8.75
C GLU A 254 -1.72 -16.33 8.99
N VAL A 255 -1.72 -15.46 7.99
CA VAL A 255 -2.25 -14.10 8.10
C VAL A 255 -3.24 -13.80 6.99
N ALA A 256 -4.29 -13.06 7.32
CA ALA A 256 -5.29 -12.62 6.36
C ALA A 256 -4.80 -11.37 5.61
N VAL A 257 -4.44 -11.52 4.34
CA VAL A 257 -3.87 -10.46 3.50
C VAL A 257 -4.97 -9.88 2.59
N PRO A 258 -5.21 -8.56 2.61
CA PRO A 258 -6.12 -7.93 1.65
C PRO A 258 -5.66 -8.19 0.20
N LYS A 259 -6.56 -8.56 -0.72
CA LYS A 259 -6.21 -8.72 -2.15
C LYS A 259 -5.76 -7.41 -2.81
N THR A 260 -5.98 -6.28 -2.16
CA THR A 260 -5.46 -4.95 -2.53
C THR A 260 -4.04 -4.70 -2.06
N HIS A 261 -3.39 -5.65 -1.36
CA HIS A 261 -2.02 -5.50 -0.90
C HIS A 261 -1.07 -5.30 -2.11
N PRO A 262 -0.17 -4.29 -2.10
CA PRO A 262 0.67 -3.96 -3.25
C PRO A 262 1.52 -5.12 -3.79
N LEU A 263 1.86 -6.08 -2.93
CA LEU A 263 2.60 -7.29 -3.31
C LEU A 263 1.95 -8.10 -4.45
N PHE A 264 0.63 -8.03 -4.64
CA PHE A 264 -0.03 -8.78 -5.71
C PHE A 264 0.15 -8.16 -7.10
N ASN A 265 0.28 -6.84 -7.19
CA ASN A 265 0.17 -6.13 -8.49
C ASN A 265 1.28 -5.10 -8.76
N LEU A 266 2.03 -4.68 -7.74
CA LEU A 266 2.91 -3.50 -7.84
C LEU A 266 4.28 -3.69 -7.22
N GLU A 267 4.33 -4.39 -6.09
CA GLU A 267 5.55 -4.67 -5.32
C GLU A 267 5.91 -6.16 -5.35
N GLY A 268 5.19 -6.94 -6.17
CA GLY A 268 5.48 -8.35 -6.43
C GLY A 268 6.86 -8.51 -7.04
N ASP A 269 7.78 -9.10 -6.27
CA ASP A 269 9.01 -9.65 -6.81
C ASP A 269 8.71 -10.88 -7.68
N ASP A 270 9.68 -11.33 -8.46
CA ASP A 270 9.60 -12.60 -9.20
C ASP A 270 9.18 -13.75 -8.27
N PRO A 271 8.47 -14.77 -8.78
CA PRO A 271 8.13 -15.93 -7.98
C PRO A 271 9.38 -16.66 -7.47
N CYS A 272 9.27 -17.33 -6.32
CA CYS A 272 10.30 -18.23 -5.81
C CYS A 272 10.48 -19.41 -6.78
N ASP A 273 11.71 -19.67 -7.22
CA ASP A 273 12.03 -20.66 -8.25
C ASP A 273 11.49 -22.05 -7.91
N ILE A 274 11.74 -22.53 -6.68
CA ILE A 274 11.44 -23.91 -6.28
C ILE A 274 9.93 -24.13 -6.07
N PRO A 275 9.21 -23.30 -5.30
CA PRO A 275 7.75 -23.39 -5.24
C PRO A 275 7.05 -23.34 -6.62
N SER A 276 7.59 -22.57 -7.56
CA SER A 276 7.04 -22.45 -8.90
C SER A 276 7.10 -23.76 -9.70
N LEU A 277 8.06 -24.65 -9.41
CA LEU A 277 8.14 -25.99 -10.02
C LEU A 277 6.87 -26.82 -9.75
N PHE A 278 6.21 -26.54 -8.62
CA PHE A 278 5.02 -27.28 -8.18
C PHE A 278 3.72 -26.53 -8.50
N GLY A 279 3.77 -25.43 -9.27
CA GLY A 279 2.60 -24.62 -9.63
C GLY A 279 2.19 -23.59 -8.57
N LEU A 280 3.06 -23.29 -7.61
CA LEU A 280 2.84 -22.27 -6.58
C LEU A 280 3.76 -21.06 -6.80
N ASP A 281 3.24 -20.04 -7.49
CA ASP A 281 3.95 -18.77 -7.73
C ASP A 281 4.01 -17.93 -6.44
N LEU A 282 4.92 -18.30 -5.55
CA LEU A 282 5.12 -17.67 -4.27
C LEU A 282 5.88 -16.35 -4.44
N VAL A 283 5.32 -15.23 -3.96
CA VAL A 283 5.98 -13.93 -3.96
C VAL A 283 6.13 -13.39 -2.54
N ALA A 284 7.16 -12.58 -2.32
CA ALA A 284 7.58 -12.18 -0.98
C ALA A 284 7.68 -10.65 -0.81
N LYS A 285 7.39 -10.17 0.40
CA LYS A 285 7.70 -8.81 0.86
C LYS A 285 8.30 -8.83 2.25
N SER A 286 9.44 -8.19 2.42
CA SER A 286 10.00 -7.92 3.75
C SER A 286 9.26 -6.77 4.44
N TYR A 287 8.92 -6.99 5.70
CA TYR A 287 8.44 -6.00 6.65
C TYR A 287 9.64 -5.53 7.48
N SER A 288 10.65 -4.99 6.81
CA SER A 288 11.80 -4.41 7.51
C SER A 288 11.28 -3.30 8.42
N CYS A 289 11.63 -3.31 9.71
CA CYS A 289 11.38 -2.16 10.56
C CYS A 289 12.12 -0.98 9.94
N ASN A 290 11.38 0.03 9.48
CA ASN A 290 11.93 1.36 9.33
C ASN A 290 12.34 1.84 10.74
N GLN A 291 13.53 1.47 11.18
CA GLN A 291 14.26 2.39 12.04
C GLN A 291 14.50 3.63 11.19
N SER A 292 14.12 4.75 11.79
CA SER A 292 14.50 6.11 11.48
C SER A 292 15.77 6.18 10.64
N SER A 293 15.72 7.01 9.60
CA SER A 293 16.89 7.53 8.91
C SER A 293 17.73 8.41 9.84
N ASP A 294 18.31 7.82 10.89
CA ASP A 294 19.45 8.40 11.60
C ASP A 294 20.67 7.62 11.11
N GLY A 295 21.53 8.34 10.39
CA GLY A 295 22.76 7.83 9.80
C GLY A 295 23.81 7.50 10.86
N GLY A 296 23.58 6.46 11.63
CA GLY A 296 24.59 5.83 12.45
C GLY A 296 25.41 4.85 11.61
N ASN A 297 26.66 5.20 11.31
CA ASN A 297 27.70 4.21 11.02
C ASN A 297 27.85 3.32 12.27
N GLY A 298 27.12 2.21 12.30
CA GLY A 298 27.23 1.17 13.31
C GLY A 298 27.62 -0.12 12.61
N ASN A 299 28.62 -0.80 13.16
CA ASN A 299 29.21 -2.01 12.63
C ASN A 299 28.16 -3.06 12.22
N ASP A 300 28.42 -3.75 11.10
CA ASP A 300 27.71 -4.94 10.64
C ASP A 300 27.92 -6.10 11.63
N ASP A 301 27.33 -6.01 12.83
CA ASP A 301 27.16 -7.16 13.71
C ASP A 301 25.93 -7.94 13.24
N ASP A 302 26.15 -9.20 12.88
CA ASP A 302 25.15 -10.20 12.43
C ASP A 302 24.06 -10.54 13.49
N ASP A 303 24.00 -9.81 14.62
CA ASP A 303 23.19 -10.13 15.81
C ASP A 303 22.05 -9.15 16.09
N ASP A 304 21.45 -8.55 15.05
CA ASP A 304 20.28 -7.67 15.22
C ASP A 304 18.93 -8.42 15.28
N GLY A 305 18.98 -9.76 15.23
CA GLY A 305 17.83 -10.65 15.20
C GLY A 305 16.94 -10.47 13.96
N LEU A 306 17.41 -9.77 12.92
CA LEU A 306 16.65 -9.53 11.69
C LEU A 306 16.85 -10.59 10.63
N HIS A 307 17.97 -11.32 10.64
CA HIS A 307 18.19 -12.36 9.65
C HIS A 307 17.08 -13.42 9.71
N ASN A 308 16.59 -13.84 8.53
CA ASN A 308 15.47 -14.77 8.41
C ASN A 308 15.86 -15.99 7.55
N PRO A 309 16.46 -17.03 8.16
CA PRO A 309 16.97 -18.20 7.43
C PRO A 309 15.91 -18.95 6.63
N LEU A 310 14.69 -19.11 7.17
CA LEU A 310 13.63 -19.82 6.46
C LEU A 310 13.13 -19.04 5.23
N ALA A 311 13.04 -17.71 5.32
CA ALA A 311 12.77 -16.89 4.15
C ALA A 311 13.89 -17.00 3.11
N GLN A 312 15.16 -17.05 3.55
CA GLN A 312 16.31 -17.22 2.65
C GLN A 312 16.26 -18.55 1.89
N LEU A 313 15.85 -19.65 2.53
CA LEU A 313 15.66 -20.93 1.85
C LEU A 313 14.63 -20.80 0.71
N LEU A 314 13.46 -20.21 0.98
CA LEU A 314 12.41 -20.04 -0.03
C LEU A 314 12.82 -19.10 -1.17
N LEU A 315 13.67 -18.11 -0.88
CA LEU A 315 14.18 -17.16 -1.86
C LEU A 315 15.38 -17.69 -2.66
N MET A 316 15.87 -18.89 -2.34
CA MET A 316 16.97 -19.53 -3.04
C MET A 316 16.65 -19.68 -4.53
N SER A 317 17.56 -19.23 -5.39
CA SER A 317 17.43 -19.40 -6.83
C SER A 317 18.17 -20.65 -7.32
N THR A 318 17.63 -21.23 -8.39
CA THR A 318 18.20 -22.39 -9.10
C THR A 318 18.94 -21.97 -10.39
N SER A 319 19.22 -20.68 -10.54
CA SER A 319 19.86 -20.13 -11.74
C SER A 319 21.38 -20.26 -11.72
N ILE A 320 21.97 -20.42 -12.90
CA ILE A 320 23.41 -20.47 -13.11
C ILE A 320 23.79 -19.27 -13.98
N LYS A 321 24.75 -18.48 -13.51
CA LYS A 321 25.30 -17.33 -14.22
C LYS A 321 26.82 -17.37 -14.16
N ASP A 322 27.48 -17.16 -15.30
CA ASP A 322 28.94 -17.16 -15.41
C ASP A 322 29.60 -18.42 -14.81
N GLY A 323 28.97 -19.58 -15.01
CA GLY A 323 29.46 -20.85 -14.49
C GLY A 323 29.39 -20.97 -12.96
N LYS A 324 28.51 -20.19 -12.29
CA LYS A 324 28.30 -20.23 -10.84
C LYS A 324 26.81 -20.27 -10.51
N TRP A 325 26.45 -21.00 -9.45
CA TRP A 325 25.12 -20.94 -8.88
C TRP A 325 24.85 -19.55 -8.30
N VAL A 326 23.71 -18.97 -8.66
CA VAL A 326 23.22 -17.73 -8.04
C VAL A 326 22.29 -18.14 -6.91
N TYR A 327 22.87 -18.46 -5.74
CA TYR A 327 22.11 -18.95 -4.59
C TYR A 327 21.04 -17.96 -4.12
N LEU A 328 21.40 -16.67 -4.02
CA LEU A 328 20.49 -15.59 -3.67
C LEU A 328 20.84 -14.37 -4.52
N PRO A 329 20.00 -14.00 -5.50
CA PRO A 329 20.25 -12.82 -6.33
C PRO A 329 20.40 -11.55 -5.49
N ASP A 330 21.29 -10.65 -5.89
CA ASP A 330 21.60 -9.41 -5.13
C ASP A 330 20.35 -8.57 -4.87
N TYR A 331 19.44 -8.51 -5.85
CA TYR A 331 18.18 -7.78 -5.73
C TYR A 331 17.22 -8.39 -4.70
N ARG A 332 17.38 -9.66 -4.31
CA ARG A 332 16.57 -10.33 -3.28
C ARG A 332 17.18 -10.30 -1.89
N ARG A 333 18.44 -9.90 -1.72
CA ARG A 333 19.13 -9.96 -0.41
C ARG A 333 18.42 -9.19 0.69
N TYR A 334 17.78 -8.06 0.36
CA TYR A 334 17.02 -7.27 1.33
C TYR A 334 15.80 -8.01 1.89
N LEU A 335 15.24 -8.98 1.14
CA LEU A 335 14.10 -9.77 1.56
C LEU A 335 14.46 -10.78 2.67
N CYS A 336 15.75 -11.08 2.87
CA CYS A 336 16.21 -11.99 3.92
C CYS A 336 16.34 -11.33 5.30
N ARG A 337 16.00 -10.03 5.43
CA ARG A 337 16.00 -9.31 6.70
C ARG A 337 14.58 -8.93 7.10
N GLY A 338 14.29 -9.00 8.40
CA GLY A 338 12.97 -8.73 8.96
C GLY A 338 12.00 -9.90 8.81
N SER A 339 10.78 -9.68 9.29
CA SER A 339 9.68 -10.59 9.02
C SER A 339 9.27 -10.50 7.57
N VAL A 340 8.99 -11.63 6.92
CA VAL A 340 8.73 -11.71 5.48
C VAL A 340 7.34 -12.28 5.26
N LEU A 341 6.48 -11.55 4.54
CA LEU A 341 5.20 -12.06 4.08
C LEU A 341 5.38 -12.80 2.76
N PHE A 342 4.86 -14.01 2.68
CA PHE A 342 4.71 -14.78 1.45
C PHE A 342 3.23 -14.95 1.09
N VAL A 343 2.91 -14.75 -0.19
CA VAL A 343 1.55 -14.94 -0.75
C VAL A 343 1.63 -15.60 -2.12
N CYS A 344 0.56 -16.24 -2.56
CA CYS A 344 0.48 -16.76 -3.93
C CYS A 344 0.09 -15.61 -4.87
N ARG A 345 0.88 -15.37 -5.93
CA ARG A 345 0.61 -14.30 -6.90
C ARG A 345 -0.80 -14.38 -7.50
N SER A 346 -1.31 -15.60 -7.71
CA SER A 346 -2.66 -15.83 -8.21
C SER A 346 -3.77 -15.62 -7.16
N LYS A 347 -3.45 -15.04 -5.99
CA LYS A 347 -4.38 -14.79 -4.87
C LYS A 347 -5.05 -16.08 -4.36
N ARG A 348 -4.32 -17.20 -4.39
CA ARG A 348 -4.72 -18.46 -3.72
C ARG A 348 -4.27 -18.44 -2.26
N ASP A 349 -5.04 -19.10 -1.41
CA ASP A 349 -4.65 -19.32 -0.01
C ASP A 349 -3.42 -20.21 0.06
N ILE A 350 -2.51 -19.90 0.99
CA ILE A 350 -1.32 -20.69 1.28
C ILE A 350 -1.38 -21.14 2.74
N LYS A 351 -0.98 -22.38 2.99
CA LYS A 351 -0.88 -22.94 4.33
C LYS A 351 0.54 -22.90 4.87
N LYS A 352 0.69 -22.75 6.18
CA LYS A 352 2.01 -22.78 6.82
C LYS A 352 2.70 -24.13 6.62
N GLU A 353 1.93 -25.22 6.53
CA GLU A 353 2.42 -26.57 6.27
C GLU A 353 3.09 -26.68 4.89
N ASP A 354 2.54 -25.99 3.89
CA ASP A 354 3.12 -25.92 2.54
C ASP A 354 4.50 -25.27 2.58
N ILE A 355 4.58 -24.11 3.24
CA ILE A 355 5.82 -23.35 3.42
C ILE A 355 6.87 -24.16 4.18
N HIS A 356 6.45 -24.87 5.24
CA HIS A 356 7.34 -25.73 6.00
C HIS A 356 7.89 -26.88 5.15
N THR A 357 7.04 -27.52 4.33
CA THR A 357 7.44 -28.59 3.41
C THR A 357 8.46 -28.09 2.38
N PHE A 358 8.25 -26.90 1.81
CA PHE A 358 9.22 -26.27 0.90
C PHE A 358 10.56 -25.98 1.59
N CYS A 359 10.57 -25.39 2.77
CA CYS A 359 11.81 -25.15 3.52
C CYS A 359 12.59 -26.45 3.74
N ASN A 360 11.91 -27.52 4.17
CA ASN A 360 12.54 -28.82 4.42
C ASN A 360 13.11 -29.44 3.12
N LEU A 361 12.38 -29.35 2.01
CA LEU A 361 12.84 -29.85 0.71
C LEU A 361 14.12 -29.11 0.27
N ILE A 362 14.11 -27.78 0.38
CA ILE A 362 15.22 -26.93 -0.03
C ILE A 362 16.44 -27.19 0.86
N GLU A 363 16.25 -27.28 2.16
CA GLU A 363 17.33 -27.54 3.12
C GLU A 363 17.95 -28.93 2.93
N LYS A 364 17.14 -29.96 2.64
CA LYS A 364 17.63 -31.34 2.48
C LYS A 364 18.25 -31.63 1.13
N ILE A 365 17.71 -31.05 0.05
CA ILE A 365 18.09 -31.37 -1.33
C ILE A 365 18.77 -30.18 -2.00
N GLY A 366 18.09 -29.03 -2.00
CA GLY A 366 18.52 -27.83 -2.72
C GLY A 366 19.88 -27.30 -2.27
N VAL A 367 20.03 -27.01 -0.97
CA VAL A 367 21.25 -26.44 -0.39
C VAL A 367 22.44 -27.39 -0.56
N PRO A 368 22.37 -28.69 -0.20
CA PRO A 368 23.52 -29.59 -0.34
C PRO A 368 23.92 -29.84 -1.79
N PHE A 369 22.95 -29.85 -2.72
CA PHE A 369 23.24 -30.03 -4.14
C PHE A 369 24.02 -28.83 -4.70
N VAL A 370 23.53 -27.62 -4.47
CA VAL A 370 24.17 -26.37 -4.95
C VAL A 370 25.59 -26.20 -4.39
N LEU A 371 25.84 -26.65 -3.16
CA LEU A 371 27.17 -26.58 -2.53
C LEU A 371 28.17 -27.62 -3.06
N LYS A 372 27.71 -28.77 -3.56
CA LYS A 372 28.57 -29.89 -3.97
C LYS A 372 28.76 -30.00 -5.48
N GLU A 373 27.72 -29.74 -6.26
CA GLU A 373 27.70 -29.99 -7.69
C GLU A 373 28.28 -28.83 -8.50
N ASN A 374 29.14 -29.15 -9.47
CA ASN A 374 29.75 -28.16 -10.34
C ASN A 374 28.70 -27.58 -11.31
N PRO A 375 28.35 -26.28 -11.23
CA PRO A 375 27.40 -25.65 -12.14
C PRO A 375 27.87 -25.61 -13.59
N SER A 376 29.17 -25.81 -13.86
CA SER A 376 29.72 -25.85 -15.23
C SER A 376 29.43 -27.17 -15.95
N ASP A 377 28.97 -28.21 -15.24
CA ASP A 377 28.63 -29.49 -15.84
C ASP A 377 27.30 -29.37 -16.63
N SER A 378 27.32 -29.82 -17.89
CA SER A 378 26.14 -29.81 -18.75
C SER A 378 24.96 -30.53 -18.07
N GLY A 379 23.88 -29.81 -17.81
CA GLY A 379 22.66 -30.36 -17.21
C GLY A 379 22.61 -30.37 -15.67
N ALA A 380 23.56 -29.74 -14.95
CA ALA A 380 23.53 -29.63 -13.48
C ALA A 380 22.20 -29.06 -12.96
N ARG A 381 21.71 -27.96 -13.56
CA ARG A 381 20.38 -27.41 -13.25
C ARG A 381 19.26 -28.40 -13.47
N LYS A 382 19.26 -29.14 -14.58
CA LYS A 382 18.21 -30.13 -14.87
C LYS A 382 18.20 -31.25 -13.82
N ARG A 383 19.38 -31.73 -13.38
CA ARG A 383 19.49 -32.73 -12.31
C ARG A 383 18.92 -32.21 -10.99
N LEU A 384 19.26 -30.98 -10.60
CA LEU A 384 18.70 -30.34 -9.41
C LEU A 384 17.18 -30.29 -9.46
N LEU A 385 16.61 -29.80 -10.57
CA LEU A 385 15.17 -29.69 -10.73
C LEU A 385 14.48 -31.06 -10.65
N SER A 386 15.03 -32.08 -11.33
CA SER A 386 14.47 -33.44 -11.29
C SER A 386 14.51 -34.06 -9.89
N GLN A 387 15.60 -33.86 -9.11
CA GLN A 387 15.67 -34.35 -7.73
C GLN A 387 14.69 -33.62 -6.80
N LEU A 388 14.55 -32.30 -6.97
CA LEU A 388 13.57 -31.52 -6.22
C LEU A 388 12.14 -31.97 -6.54
N GLU A 389 11.81 -32.19 -7.81
CA GLU A 389 10.50 -32.67 -8.24
C GLU A 389 10.19 -34.06 -7.68
N GLU A 390 11.11 -35.03 -7.80
CA GLU A 390 10.92 -36.39 -7.31
C GLU A 390 10.68 -36.42 -5.80
N GLU A 391 11.51 -35.72 -5.03
CA GLU A 391 11.39 -35.66 -3.57
C GLU A 391 10.18 -34.83 -3.13
N GLY A 392 9.89 -33.74 -3.83
CA GLY A 392 8.74 -32.88 -3.54
C GLY A 392 7.41 -33.61 -3.74
N VAL A 393 7.28 -34.38 -4.83
CA VAL A 393 6.11 -35.24 -5.07
C VAL A 393 5.99 -36.30 -3.96
N ARG A 394 7.10 -36.89 -3.53
CA ARG A 394 7.11 -37.84 -2.40
C ARG A 394 6.67 -37.20 -1.09
N CYS A 395 6.97 -35.92 -0.88
CA CYS A 395 6.48 -35.12 0.25
C CYS A 395 5.05 -34.58 0.06
N GLY A 396 4.36 -34.92 -1.03
CA GLY A 396 2.97 -34.53 -1.29
C GLY A 396 2.80 -33.12 -1.88
N LEU A 397 3.87 -32.49 -2.38
CA LEU A 397 3.78 -31.20 -3.07
C LEU A 397 3.23 -31.41 -4.48
N SER A 398 2.00 -30.96 -4.72
CA SER A 398 1.40 -30.93 -6.05
C SER A 398 0.30 -29.87 -6.09
N TYR A 399 0.54 -28.75 -6.77
CA TYR A 399 -0.51 -27.77 -7.06
C TYR A 399 -0.87 -27.86 -8.53
N VAL A 400 -2.09 -28.30 -8.82
CA VAL A 400 -2.60 -28.28 -10.19
C VAL A 400 -2.70 -26.81 -10.61
N PRO A 401 -2.06 -26.38 -11.72
CA PRO A 401 -2.35 -25.08 -12.28
C PRO A 401 -3.83 -25.04 -12.66
N TYR A 402 -4.58 -24.07 -12.14
CA TYR A 402 -5.93 -23.81 -12.64
C TYR A 402 -5.77 -23.42 -14.12
N THR A 403 -6.32 -24.23 -15.02
CA THR A 403 -6.47 -23.91 -16.45
C THR A 403 -7.36 -22.70 -16.66
#